data_AF-A0A9X4AGJ9-F1
#
_entry.id   AF-A0A9X4AGJ9-F1
#
_cell.length_a   1.000
_cell.length_b   1.000
_cell.length_c   1.000
_cell.angle_alpha   90.00
_cell.angle_beta   90.00
_cell.angle_gamma   90.00
#
_symmetry.space_group_name_H-M   'P 1'
#
loop_
_entity.id
_entity.type
_entity.pdbx_description
1 polymer ?
#
loop_
_entity_poly.entity_id
_entity_poly.type
_entity_poly.pdbx_seq_one_letter_code
_entity_poly.pdbx_strand_id
1 'polypeptide(L)'
;EKKETRQKRSVLTGCYVIETSNEAMSAEELWRLYTTLTKIESAFRSLKSDLGMRPVYHQLADRTKGHLFIGVLAYHLLISIEHQLRIKEDHREWSTIKEKLSTHQRSTVLLTGEDDQIHHIRVSGTPETGHKDLYKKLGVKDPLKREYRIVGKRL
;
A
#
# COMPACT_ATOMS: atom_id res chain seq x y z
N GLU A 1 29.48 -42.55 23.14
CA GLU A 1 28.80 -41.27 23.50
C GLU A 1 28.35 -40.36 22.34
N LYS A 2 28.73 -40.58 21.06
CA LYS A 2 28.36 -39.69 19.92
C LYS A 2 26.88 -39.69 19.43
N LYS A 3 25.94 -40.38 20.10
CA LYS A 3 24.56 -40.58 19.59
C LYS A 3 23.49 -39.66 20.20
N GLU A 4 23.63 -39.20 21.44
CA GLU A 4 22.61 -38.35 22.09
C GLU A 4 22.50 -36.95 21.48
N THR A 5 23.61 -36.39 21.01
CA THR A 5 23.67 -35.02 20.47
C THR A 5 22.91 -34.87 19.16
N ARG A 6 22.76 -35.95 18.37
CA ARG A 6 22.05 -35.94 17.08
C ARG A 6 20.54 -36.08 17.24
N GLN A 7 20.06 -36.86 18.22
CA GLN A 7 18.63 -36.99 18.51
C GLN A 7 18.05 -35.69 19.12
N LYS A 8 18.77 -35.03 20.04
CA LYS A 8 18.34 -33.71 20.56
C LYS A 8 18.25 -32.64 19.46
N ARG A 9 19.13 -32.72 18.45
CA ARG A 9 19.15 -31.79 17.32
C ARG A 9 17.89 -31.89 16.44
N SER A 10 17.29 -33.07 16.29
CA SER A 10 16.08 -33.22 15.45
C SER A 10 14.82 -32.66 16.12
N VAL A 11 14.76 -32.68 17.46
CA VAL A 11 13.60 -32.15 18.23
C VAL A 11 13.58 -30.62 18.24
N LEU A 12 14.75 -29.97 18.19
CA LEU A 12 14.89 -28.52 18.22
C LEU A 12 14.92 -27.87 16.83
N THR A 13 14.82 -28.67 15.76
CA THR A 13 14.81 -28.14 14.39
C THR A 13 13.47 -27.44 14.13
N GLY A 14 13.50 -26.11 13.99
CA GLY A 14 12.31 -25.28 13.80
C GLY A 14 11.76 -24.63 15.07
N CYS A 15 12.39 -24.85 16.23
CA CYS A 15 12.05 -24.14 17.47
C CYS A 15 12.61 -22.70 17.44
N TYR A 16 11.79 -21.73 17.83
CA TYR A 16 12.20 -20.35 18.07
C TYR A 16 12.43 -20.15 19.57
N VAL A 17 13.57 -19.54 19.92
CA VAL A 17 13.86 -19.09 21.28
C VAL A 17 13.88 -17.56 21.24
N ILE A 18 13.02 -16.94 22.05
CA ILE A 18 12.95 -15.48 22.20
C ILE A 18 13.45 -15.15 23.59
N GLU A 19 14.55 -14.41 23.66
CA GLU A 19 15.07 -13.84 24.89
C GLU A 19 14.56 -12.41 25.04
N THR A 20 14.06 -12.06 26.23
CA THR A 20 13.50 -10.74 26.52
C THR A 20 13.82 -10.33 27.95
N SER A 21 14.03 -9.04 28.17
CA SER A 21 14.15 -8.46 29.52
C SER A 21 12.77 -8.14 30.14
N ASN A 22 11.68 -8.40 29.42
CA ASN A 22 10.32 -8.13 29.89
C ASN A 22 9.72 -9.38 30.53
N GLU A 23 9.54 -9.34 31.84
CA GLU A 23 9.00 -10.45 32.65
C GLU A 23 7.47 -10.44 32.76
N ALA A 24 6.81 -9.34 32.38
CA ALA A 24 5.36 -9.18 32.54
C ALA A 24 4.55 -9.69 31.34
N MET A 25 5.17 -9.87 30.17
CA MET A 25 4.49 -10.31 28.95
C MET A 25 4.37 -11.84 28.90
N SER A 26 3.22 -12.31 28.48
CA SER A 26 3.02 -13.74 28.19
C SER A 26 3.83 -14.16 26.95
N ALA A 27 4.09 -15.47 26.85
CA ALA A 27 4.78 -16.04 25.68
C ALA A 27 4.05 -15.74 24.35
N GLU A 28 2.71 -15.70 24.35
CA GLU A 28 1.93 -15.37 23.17
C GLU A 28 2.09 -13.90 22.76
N GLU A 29 2.12 -12.98 23.72
CA GLU A 29 2.34 -11.56 23.46
C GLU A 29 3.76 -11.30 22.95
N LEU A 30 4.77 -11.98 23.52
CA LEU A 30 6.15 -11.92 23.03
C LEU A 30 6.25 -12.45 21.61
N TRP A 31 5.58 -13.56 21.30
CA TRP A 31 5.52 -14.10 19.95
C TRP A 31 4.88 -13.13 18.96
N ARG A 32 3.75 -12.50 19.33
CA ARG A 32 3.08 -11.47 18.51
C ARG A 32 3.95 -10.24 18.30
N LEU A 33 4.66 -9.78 19.33
CA LEU A 33 5.60 -8.68 19.25
C LEU A 33 6.75 -9.03 18.31
N TYR A 34 7.36 -10.19 18.49
CA TYR A 34 8.43 -10.68 17.61
C TYR A 34 7.97 -10.76 16.15
N THR A 35 6.78 -11.31 15.89
CA THR A 35 6.20 -11.40 14.55
C THR A 35 5.93 -10.01 13.92
N THR A 36 5.86 -8.95 14.73
CA THR A 36 5.74 -7.58 14.21
C THR A 36 7.00 -7.13 13.47
N LEU A 37 8.18 -7.69 13.77
CA LEU A 37 9.40 -7.47 12.99
C LEU A 37 9.21 -7.88 11.53
N THR A 38 8.61 -9.04 11.26
CA THR A 38 8.28 -9.47 9.90
C THR A 38 7.34 -8.49 9.20
N LYS A 39 6.38 -7.90 9.93
CA LYS A 39 5.49 -6.87 9.37
C LYS A 39 6.25 -5.59 9.03
N ILE A 40 7.19 -5.18 9.88
CA ILE A 40 8.06 -4.01 9.65
C ILE A 40 8.95 -4.25 8.42
N GLU A 41 9.53 -5.43 8.26
CA GLU A 41 10.31 -5.77 7.07
C GLU A 41 9.47 -5.72 5.79
N SER A 42 8.23 -6.23 5.85
CA SER A 42 7.27 -6.12 4.76
C SER A 42 6.95 -4.65 4.44
N ALA A 43 6.73 -3.81 5.46
CA ALA A 43 6.51 -2.38 5.28
C ALA A 43 7.69 -1.70 4.57
N PHE A 44 8.92 -1.97 4.99
CA PHE A 44 10.12 -1.47 4.33
C PHE A 44 10.29 -1.99 2.90
N ARG A 45 9.82 -3.21 2.62
CA ARG A 45 9.80 -3.75 1.26
C ARG A 45 8.83 -2.96 0.39
N SER A 46 7.57 -2.79 0.80
CA SER A 46 6.56 -2.01 0.06
C SER A 46 6.97 -0.56 -0.17
N LEU A 47 7.61 0.08 0.82
CA LEU A 47 8.19 1.42 0.65
C LEU A 47 9.20 1.47 -0.51
N LYS A 48 10.07 0.46 -0.61
CA LYS A 48 11.11 0.39 -1.64
C LYS A 48 10.58 -0.03 -3.01
N SER A 49 9.62 -0.95 -3.07
CA SER A 49 9.05 -1.49 -4.31
C SER A 49 7.84 -0.68 -4.79
N ASP A 50 6.70 -0.84 -4.12
CA ASP A 50 5.40 -0.38 -4.60
C ASP A 50 5.26 1.15 -4.64
N LEU A 51 5.93 1.79 -3.69
CA LEU A 51 5.92 3.24 -3.48
C LEU A 51 7.13 3.94 -4.11
N GLY A 52 8.05 3.18 -4.73
CA GLY A 52 9.11 3.74 -5.54
C GLY A 52 10.12 4.62 -4.78
N MET A 53 10.37 4.36 -3.49
CA MET A 53 11.44 5.05 -2.73
C MET A 53 12.85 4.81 -3.30
N ARG A 54 12.99 3.90 -4.27
CA ARG A 54 14.26 3.64 -4.94
C ARG A 54 14.13 3.93 -6.44
N PRO A 55 15.20 4.45 -7.07
CA PRO A 55 16.49 4.87 -6.48
C PRO A 55 16.46 6.23 -5.74
N VAL A 56 17.25 6.36 -4.66
CA VAL A 56 17.34 7.61 -3.86
C VAL A 56 18.39 8.53 -4.48
N TYR A 57 17.95 9.55 -5.22
CA TYR A 57 18.85 10.56 -5.82
C TYR A 57 19.05 11.82 -4.97
N HIS A 58 18.38 11.92 -3.82
CA HIS A 58 18.44 13.09 -2.95
C HIS A 58 19.78 13.13 -2.19
N GLN A 59 20.58 14.16 -2.44
CA GLN A 59 21.90 14.35 -1.81
C GLN A 59 21.86 15.30 -0.60
N LEU A 60 20.89 16.21 -0.56
CA LEU A 60 20.70 17.15 0.54
C LEU A 60 19.86 16.51 1.65
N ALA A 61 20.31 16.66 2.91
CA ALA A 61 19.66 16.07 4.07
C ALA A 61 18.16 16.37 4.15
N ASP A 62 17.75 17.62 3.90
CA ASP A 62 16.34 18.01 4.00
C ASP A 62 15.47 17.42 2.89
N ARG A 63 16.04 17.23 1.69
CA ARG A 63 15.35 16.55 0.58
C ARG A 63 15.13 15.08 0.90
N THR A 64 16.11 14.42 1.50
CA THR A 64 16.01 13.03 1.97
C THR A 64 14.93 12.88 3.06
N LYS A 65 14.89 13.80 4.04
CA LYS A 65 13.83 13.82 5.06
C LYS A 65 12.44 13.98 4.43
N GLY A 66 12.27 14.93 3.50
CA GLY A 66 11.00 15.15 2.82
C GLY A 66 10.54 13.93 2.01
N HIS A 67 11.47 13.29 1.29
CA HIS A 67 11.17 12.07 0.54
C HIS A 67 10.72 10.91 1.45
N LEU A 68 11.44 10.69 2.56
CA LEU A 68 11.05 9.69 3.56
C LEU A 68 9.67 9.99 4.16
N PHE A 69 9.39 11.25 4.50
CA PHE A 69 8.11 11.67 5.06
C PHE A 69 6.95 11.35 4.11
N ILE A 70 7.07 11.72 2.83
CA ILE A 70 6.05 11.42 1.81
C ILE A 70 5.91 9.91 1.62
N GLY A 71 7.03 9.16 1.61
CA GLY A 71 7.01 7.70 1.51
C GLY A 71 6.22 7.05 2.66
N VAL A 72 6.45 7.49 3.90
CA VAL A 72 5.71 7.00 5.07
C VAL A 72 4.22 7.32 4.98
N LEU A 73 3.85 8.53 4.52
CA LEU A 73 2.45 8.88 4.29
C LEU A 73 1.80 8.01 3.21
N ALA A 74 2.50 7.76 2.11
CA ALA A 74 2.01 6.89 1.05
C ALA A 74 1.81 5.45 1.55
N TYR A 75 2.71 4.97 2.41
CA TYR A 75 2.56 3.66 3.06
C TYR A 75 1.36 3.59 4.00
N HIS A 76 1.07 4.65 4.75
CA HIS A 76 -0.14 4.71 5.58
C HIS A 76 -1.42 4.57 4.76
N LEU A 77 -1.46 5.20 3.57
CA LEU A 77 -2.59 5.03 2.65
C LEU A 77 -2.70 3.60 2.14
N LEU A 78 -1.58 3.02 1.69
CA LEU A 78 -1.50 1.64 1.21
C LEU A 78 -2.02 0.65 2.27
N ILE A 79 -1.45 0.68 3.48
CA ILE A 79 -1.83 -0.25 4.54
C ILE A 79 -3.26 -0.04 5.01
N SER A 80 -3.78 1.20 4.96
CA SER A 80 -5.18 1.49 5.25
C SER A 80 -6.11 0.82 4.23
N ILE A 81 -5.76 0.84 2.94
CA ILE A 81 -6.53 0.18 1.88
C ILE A 81 -6.54 -1.34 2.09
N GLU A 82 -5.37 -1.94 2.30
CA GLU A 82 -5.26 -3.39 2.57
C GLU A 82 -6.00 -3.79 3.84
N HIS A 83 -5.94 -2.97 4.89
CA HIS A 83 -6.65 -3.22 6.15
C HIS A 83 -8.17 -3.19 5.96
N GLN A 84 -8.69 -2.20 5.22
CA GLN A 84 -10.13 -2.14 4.90
C GLN A 84 -10.59 -3.35 4.08
N LEU A 85 -9.78 -3.80 3.12
CA LEU A 85 -10.06 -4.99 2.32
C LEU A 85 -10.03 -6.26 3.18
N ARG A 86 -9.07 -6.38 4.10
CA ARG A 86 -8.94 -7.51 5.01
C ARG A 86 -10.15 -7.67 5.94
N ILE A 87 -10.73 -6.56 6.40
CA ILE A 87 -12.00 -6.56 7.17
C ILE A 87 -13.16 -7.15 6.34
N LYS A 88 -13.08 -7.07 5.01
CA LYS A 88 -14.06 -7.63 4.06
C LYS A 88 -13.63 -9.00 3.51
N GLU A 89 -12.79 -9.73 4.24
CA GLU A 89 -12.26 -11.06 3.88
C GLU A 89 -11.45 -11.07 2.57
N ASP A 90 -10.89 -9.93 2.20
CA ASP A 90 -10.07 -9.80 1.01
C ASP A 90 -8.59 -9.64 1.39
N HIS A 91 -7.82 -10.69 1.13
CA HIS A 91 -6.41 -10.80 1.53
C HIS A 91 -5.43 -10.47 0.41
N ARG A 92 -5.90 -9.82 -0.67
CA ARG A 92 -5.03 -9.38 -1.77
C ARG A 92 -4.00 -8.37 -1.28
N GLU A 93 -2.78 -8.49 -1.78
CA GLU A 93 -1.72 -7.49 -1.58
C GLU A 93 -1.92 -6.28 -2.50
N TRP A 94 -1.33 -5.16 -2.11
CA TRP A 94 -1.38 -3.91 -2.85
C TRP A 94 -0.96 -4.04 -4.32
N SER A 95 0.07 -4.84 -4.60
CA SER A 95 0.54 -5.12 -5.97
C SER A 95 -0.58 -5.64 -6.87
N THR A 96 -1.34 -6.64 -6.40
CA THR A 96 -2.48 -7.22 -7.11
C THR A 96 -3.65 -6.24 -7.22
N ILE A 97 -3.90 -5.44 -6.19
CA ILE A 97 -4.95 -4.41 -6.22
C ILE A 97 -4.62 -3.35 -7.27
N LYS A 98 -3.37 -2.87 -7.28
CA LYS A 98 -2.84 -1.88 -8.21
C LYS A 98 -2.87 -2.40 -9.65
N GLU A 99 -2.45 -3.65 -9.87
CA GLU A 99 -2.50 -4.29 -11.19
C GLU A 99 -3.94 -4.36 -11.71
N LYS A 100 -4.89 -4.83 -10.88
CA LYS A 100 -6.30 -4.87 -11.27
C LYS A 100 -6.84 -3.48 -11.59
N LEU A 101 -6.54 -2.46 -10.78
CA LEU A 101 -7.03 -1.10 -11.01
C LEU A 101 -6.30 -0.38 -12.16
N SER A 102 -5.16 -0.89 -12.63
CA SER A 102 -4.34 -0.22 -13.66
C SER A 102 -5.03 -0.13 -15.02
N THR A 103 -5.93 -1.06 -15.33
CA THR A 103 -6.70 -1.06 -16.58
C THR A 103 -7.83 -0.03 -16.55
N HIS A 104 -8.17 0.50 -15.38
CA HIS A 104 -9.22 1.47 -15.21
C HIS A 104 -8.67 2.91 -15.26
N GLN A 105 -8.91 3.59 -16.38
CA GLN A 105 -8.34 4.92 -16.62
C GLN A 105 -9.35 6.05 -16.44
N ARG A 106 -8.85 7.22 -16.06
CA ARG A 106 -9.61 8.48 -15.98
C ARG A 106 -8.92 9.54 -16.84
N SER A 107 -9.62 10.00 -17.85
CA SER A 107 -9.11 10.96 -18.83
C SER A 107 -9.60 12.37 -18.52
N THR A 108 -8.70 13.33 -18.67
CA THR A 108 -9.00 14.77 -18.63
C THR A 108 -8.91 15.32 -20.05
N VAL A 109 -10.00 15.89 -20.52
CA VAL A 109 -10.09 16.57 -21.82
C VAL A 109 -10.17 18.06 -21.54
N LEU A 110 -9.28 18.82 -22.17
CA LEU A 110 -9.29 20.29 -22.19
C LEU A 110 -9.71 20.73 -23.59
N LEU A 111 -10.80 21.47 -23.68
CA LEU A 111 -11.32 22.03 -24.94
C LEU A 111 -11.34 23.55 -24.82
N THR A 112 -10.99 24.25 -25.89
CA THR A 112 -11.20 25.70 -25.99
C THR A 112 -12.46 25.92 -26.82
N GLY A 113 -13.46 26.58 -26.23
CA GLY A 113 -14.69 26.96 -26.92
C GLY A 113 -14.45 28.14 -27.87
N GLU A 114 -15.42 28.42 -28.74
CA GLU A 114 -15.41 29.59 -29.64
C GLU A 114 -15.44 30.93 -28.86
N ASP A 115 -15.83 30.88 -27.59
CA ASP A 115 -15.87 31.99 -26.65
C ASP A 115 -14.55 32.18 -25.85
N ASP A 116 -13.48 31.51 -26.29
CA ASP A 116 -12.18 31.39 -25.62
C ASP A 116 -12.23 30.76 -24.22
N GLN A 117 -13.35 30.15 -23.83
CA GLN A 117 -13.45 29.47 -22.53
C GLN A 117 -12.75 28.11 -22.58
N ILE A 118 -11.99 27.80 -21.52
CA ILE A 118 -11.33 26.50 -21.37
C ILE A 118 -12.25 25.58 -20.58
N HIS A 119 -12.79 24.57 -21.27
CA HIS A 119 -13.63 23.53 -20.72
C HIS A 119 -12.78 22.35 -20.27
N HIS A 120 -12.88 21.99 -19.01
CA HIS A 120 -12.25 20.82 -18.42
C HIS A 120 -13.31 19.75 -18.16
N ILE A 121 -13.25 18.68 -18.96
CA ILE A 121 -14.10 17.51 -18.82
C ILE A 121 -13.24 16.38 -18.27
N ARG A 122 -13.66 15.77 -17.16
CA ARG A 122 -13.03 14.57 -16.62
C ARG A 122 -13.99 13.39 -16.73
N VAL A 123 -13.58 12.37 -17.47
CA VAL A 123 -14.38 11.17 -17.75
C VAL A 123 -13.59 9.94 -17.35
N SER A 124 -14.25 8.99 -16.67
CA SER A 124 -13.65 7.69 -16.36
C SER A 124 -14.11 6.65 -17.38
N GLY A 125 -13.26 5.67 -17.69
CA GLY A 125 -13.65 4.50 -18.48
C GLY A 125 -14.73 3.68 -17.76
N THR A 126 -15.35 2.74 -18.48
CA THR A 126 -16.33 1.83 -17.88
C THR A 126 -15.62 0.81 -16.98
N PRO A 127 -16.00 0.66 -15.70
CA PRO A 127 -15.37 -0.28 -14.79
C PRO A 127 -15.79 -1.72 -15.11
N GLU A 128 -14.82 -2.61 -15.23
CA GLU A 128 -15.03 -4.05 -15.25
C GLU A 128 -15.55 -4.58 -13.90
N THR A 129 -16.03 -5.82 -13.90
CA THR A 129 -16.56 -6.50 -12.70
C THR A 129 -15.56 -6.49 -11.55
N GLY A 130 -14.27 -6.70 -11.83
CA GLY A 130 -13.21 -6.67 -10.82
C GLY A 130 -13.02 -5.31 -10.16
N HIS A 131 -13.19 -4.21 -10.91
CA HIS A 131 -13.12 -2.85 -10.36
C HIS A 131 -14.32 -2.55 -9.48
N LYS A 132 -15.53 -2.93 -9.94
CA LYS A 132 -16.77 -2.71 -9.18
C LYS A 132 -16.75 -3.43 -7.84
N ASP A 133 -16.23 -4.65 -7.79
CA ASP A 133 -16.03 -5.41 -6.54
C ASP A 133 -15.13 -4.64 -5.57
N LEU A 134 -13.95 -4.20 -6.04
CA LEU A 134 -13.01 -3.42 -5.23
C LEU A 134 -13.63 -2.12 -4.70
N TYR A 135 -14.28 -1.34 -5.56
CA TYR A 135 -14.92 -0.08 -5.15
C TYR A 135 -16.04 -0.30 -4.13
N LYS A 136 -16.82 -1.38 -4.28
CA LYS A 136 -17.87 -1.75 -3.33
C LYS A 136 -17.26 -2.10 -1.97
N LYS A 137 -16.20 -2.91 -1.94
CA LYS A 137 -15.51 -3.27 -0.68
C LYS A 137 -14.88 -2.07 0.01
N LEU A 138 -14.32 -1.14 -0.77
CA LEU A 138 -13.72 0.12 -0.28
C LEU A 138 -14.76 1.22 0.04
N GLY A 139 -16.05 0.99 -0.22
CA GLY A 139 -17.10 1.97 0.08
C GLY A 139 -17.06 3.24 -0.80
N VAL A 140 -16.48 3.18 -1.99
CA VAL A 140 -16.36 4.34 -2.89
C VAL A 140 -17.71 4.61 -3.56
N LYS A 141 -18.41 5.66 -3.12
CA LYS A 141 -19.80 5.95 -3.53
C LYS A 141 -19.96 6.46 -4.97
N ASP A 142 -18.92 6.97 -5.60
CA ASP A 142 -19.00 7.50 -6.97
C ASP A 142 -17.60 7.69 -7.60
N PRO A 143 -16.88 6.61 -7.95
CA PRO A 143 -15.51 6.75 -8.46
C PRO A 143 -15.44 7.41 -9.86
N LEU A 144 -16.58 7.59 -10.54
CA LEU A 144 -16.66 7.67 -12.00
C LEU A 144 -17.52 8.80 -12.53
N LYS A 145 -18.03 9.67 -11.66
CA LYS A 145 -18.80 10.83 -12.09
C LYS A 145 -18.03 11.61 -13.14
N ARG A 146 -18.69 11.84 -14.27
CA ARG A 146 -18.24 12.83 -15.23
C ARG A 146 -18.24 14.18 -14.53
N GLU A 147 -17.08 14.81 -14.47
CA GLU A 147 -16.96 16.18 -13.97
C GLU A 147 -16.77 17.12 -15.15
N TYR A 148 -17.47 18.25 -15.12
CA TYR A 148 -17.34 19.32 -16.10
C TYR A 148 -17.15 20.63 -15.34
N ARG A 149 -16.10 21.36 -15.70
CA ARG A 149 -15.80 22.69 -15.12
C ARG A 149 -15.23 23.60 -16.20
N ILE A 150 -15.53 24.88 -16.11
CA ILE A 150 -14.88 25.93 -16.90
C ILE A 150 -13.74 26.47 -16.04
N VAL A 151 -12.51 26.43 -16.56
CA VAL A 151 -11.28 26.65 -15.75
C VAL A 151 -10.64 28.01 -16.00
N GLY A 152 -11.07 28.70 -17.05
CA GLY A 152 -10.58 30.05 -17.37
C GLY A 152 -10.90 30.43 -18.79
N LYS A 153 -10.33 31.57 -19.20
CA LYS A 153 -10.36 32.07 -20.57
C LYS A 153 -8.94 32.05 -21.14
N ARG A 154 -8.79 31.69 -22.40
CA ARG A 154 -7.50 31.76 -23.09
C ARG A 154 -7.04 33.22 -23.13
N LEU A 155 -5.76 33.46 -22.80
CA LEU A 155 -5.11 34.78 -22.90
C LEU A 155 -4.97 35.20 -24.37
#